data_AF-A0A4P9WWU9-F1
#
_entry.id   AF-A0A4P9WWU9-F1
#
_cell.length_a   1.000
_cell.length_b   1.000
_cell.length_c   1.000
_cell.angle_alpha   90.00
_cell.angle_beta   90.00
_cell.angle_gamma   90.00
#
_symmetry.space_group_name_H-M   'P 1'
#
loop_
_entity.id
_entity.type
_entity.pdbx_description
1 polymer ?
#
loop_
_entity_poly.entity_id
_entity_poly.type
_entity_poly.pdbx_seq_one_letter_code
_entity_poly.pdbx_strand_id
1 'polypeptide(L)'
;TFDMIKALPYTNAVFNETLRLHSIVPANMKEAVNACVLPSGDHVPKGGRVAFHPYTMGRSTTIWGPDALAFKPERWIDAEGRLIRESPTKWPAFNAGPRVCLGQQMATMEGVAVLAVIIQRYT
;
A
#
# COMPACT_ATOMS: atom_id res chain seq x y z
N THR A 1 -23.21 -2.89 -4.76
CA THR A 1 -22.63 -3.00 -6.12
C THR A 1 -21.24 -2.40 -6.15
N PHE A 2 -20.47 -2.58 -7.23
CA PHE A 2 -19.10 -2.04 -7.36
C PHE A 2 -19.02 -0.52 -7.08
N ASP A 3 -20.02 0.23 -7.55
CA ASP A 3 -20.07 1.68 -7.32
C ASP A 3 -20.32 2.05 -5.85
N MET A 4 -21.04 1.21 -5.10
CA MET A 4 -21.22 1.43 -3.66
C MET A 4 -19.91 1.29 -2.89
N ILE A 5 -19.00 0.40 -3.32
CA ILE A 5 -17.69 0.23 -2.66
C ILE A 5 -16.81 1.47 -2.86
N LYS A 6 -16.89 2.10 -4.04
CA LYS A 6 -16.22 3.39 -4.29
C LYS A 6 -16.82 4.52 -3.46
N ALA A 7 -18.09 4.41 -3.07
CA ALA A 7 -18.80 5.38 -2.24
C ALA A 7 -18.55 5.22 -0.72
N LEU A 8 -17.63 4.35 -0.30
CA LEU A 8 -17.27 4.14 1.11
C LEU A 8 -15.83 4.63 1.40
N PRO A 9 -15.56 5.94 1.39
CA PRO A 9 -14.21 6.47 1.53
C PRO A 9 -13.56 6.04 2.84
N TYR A 10 -14.29 6.06 3.96
CA TYR A 10 -13.74 5.67 5.25
C TYR A 10 -13.38 4.18 5.33
N THR A 11 -14.22 3.28 4.80
CA THR A 11 -13.93 1.84 4.78
C THR A 11 -12.73 1.52 3.89
N ASN A 12 -12.59 2.21 2.74
CA ASN A 12 -11.39 2.09 1.90
C ASN A 12 -10.14 2.63 2.59
N ALA A 13 -10.27 3.73 3.34
CA ALA A 13 -9.18 4.30 4.12
C ALA A 13 -8.70 3.34 5.23
N VAL A 14 -9.63 2.69 5.94
CA VAL A 14 -9.35 1.62 6.90
C VAL A 14 -8.63 0.46 6.24
N PHE A 15 -9.09 0.03 5.05
CA PHE A 15 -8.44 -1.04 4.28
C PHE A 15 -7.00 -0.68 3.88
N ASN A 16 -6.79 0.53 3.35
CA ASN A 16 -5.45 0.99 2.94
C ASN A 16 -4.50 1.14 4.14
N GLU A 17 -4.98 1.69 5.25
CA GLU A 17 -4.21 1.84 6.48
C GLU A 17 -3.85 0.48 7.08
N THR A 18 -4.77 -0.49 7.01
CA THR A 18 -4.51 -1.87 7.40
C THR A 18 -3.40 -2.47 6.54
N LEU A 19 -3.43 -2.31 5.22
CA LEU A 19 -2.36 -2.84 4.36
C LEU A 19 -1.02 -2.12 4.52
N ARG A 20 -1.03 -0.82 4.92
CA ARG A 20 0.20 -0.07 5.22
C ARG A 20 0.91 -0.64 6.45
N LEU A 21 0.17 -0.91 7.53
CA LEU A 21 0.72 -1.46 8.77
C LEU A 21 0.86 -2.99 8.72
N HIS A 22 -0.06 -3.70 8.08
CA HIS A 22 -0.11 -5.16 8.05
C HIS A 22 0.02 -5.65 6.60
N SER A 23 1.13 -5.31 5.97
CA SER A 23 1.41 -5.72 4.59
C SER A 23 1.42 -7.25 4.47
N ILE A 24 0.61 -7.77 3.56
CA ILE A 24 0.48 -9.21 3.27
C ILE A 24 1.82 -9.78 2.77
N VAL A 25 2.59 -8.98 2.03
CA VAL A 25 3.93 -9.33 1.55
C VAL A 25 4.94 -8.36 2.17
N PRO A 26 5.51 -8.69 3.34
CA PRO A 26 6.29 -7.75 4.14
C PRO A 26 7.66 -7.40 3.55
N ALA A 27 8.16 -8.21 2.62
CA ALA A 27 9.41 -8.00 1.90
C ALA A 27 9.27 -8.47 0.45
N ASN A 28 9.90 -7.75 -0.48
CA ASN A 28 10.00 -8.14 -1.88
C ASN A 28 11.44 -7.94 -2.36
N MET A 29 11.87 -8.75 -3.31
CA MET A 29 13.23 -8.74 -3.85
C MET A 29 13.21 -8.82 -5.37
N LYS A 30 14.16 -8.14 -6.01
CA LYS A 30 14.43 -8.18 -7.44
C LYS A 30 15.90 -8.50 -7.66
N GLU A 31 16.20 -9.16 -8.77
CA GLU A 31 17.57 -9.45 -9.20
C GLU A 31 17.86 -8.65 -10.47
N ALA A 32 19.03 -8.01 -10.51
CA ALA A 32 19.46 -7.17 -11.61
C ALA A 32 19.95 -8.05 -12.78
N VAL A 33 19.22 -8.05 -13.90
CA VAL A 33 19.61 -8.79 -15.11
C VAL A 33 20.87 -8.21 -15.75
N ASN A 34 21.08 -6.90 -15.62
CA ASN A 34 22.26 -6.17 -16.04
C ASN A 34 22.73 -5.27 -14.88
N ALA A 35 24.00 -4.90 -14.88
CA ALA A 35 24.51 -3.93 -13.93
C ALA A 35 23.79 -2.59 -14.08
N CYS A 36 23.45 -1.93 -12.97
CA CYS A 36 22.75 -0.65 -12.97
C CYS A 36 23.19 0.23 -11.79
N VAL A 37 22.80 1.51 -11.84
CA VAL A 37 23.03 2.46 -10.77
C VAL A 37 21.67 2.91 -10.23
N LEU A 38 21.47 2.80 -8.92
CA LEU A 38 20.26 3.23 -8.24
C LEU A 38 20.18 4.77 -8.19
N PRO A 39 18.99 5.36 -7.95
CA PRO A 39 18.86 6.81 -7.77
C PRO A 39 19.71 7.39 -6.63
N SER A 40 20.14 6.57 -5.67
CA SER A 40 21.09 6.95 -4.62
C SER A 40 22.54 7.10 -5.11
N GLY A 41 22.85 6.63 -6.31
CA GLY A 41 24.21 6.51 -6.84
C GLY A 41 24.86 5.14 -6.61
N ASP A 42 24.20 4.24 -5.86
CA ASP A 42 24.74 2.91 -5.57
C ASP A 42 24.77 2.01 -6.80
N HIS A 43 25.89 1.33 -7.04
CA HIS A 43 26.04 0.39 -8.14
C HIS A 43 25.57 -1.02 -7.76
N VAL A 44 24.67 -1.59 -8.56
CA VAL A 44 24.20 -2.97 -8.44
C VAL A 44 24.78 -3.79 -9.59
N PRO A 45 25.63 -4.80 -9.32
CA PRO A 45 26.18 -5.64 -10.37
C PRO A 45 25.10 -6.54 -10.99
N LYS A 46 25.38 -7.09 -12.18
CA LYS A 46 24.57 -8.18 -12.76
C LYS A 46 24.49 -9.35 -11.76
N GLY A 47 23.28 -9.87 -11.55
CA GLY A 47 22.98 -10.88 -10.53
C GLY A 47 22.85 -10.33 -9.11
N GLY A 48 23.11 -9.03 -8.90
CA GLY A 48 22.90 -8.36 -7.62
C GLY A 48 21.41 -8.29 -7.27
N ARG A 49 21.09 -8.38 -5.98
CA ARG A 49 19.71 -8.39 -5.49
C ARG A 49 19.40 -7.10 -4.74
N VAL A 50 18.24 -6.52 -5.04
CA VAL A 50 17.71 -5.33 -4.38
C VAL A 50 16.39 -5.71 -3.74
N ALA A 51 16.26 -5.46 -2.44
CA ALA A 51 15.05 -5.70 -1.68
C ALA A 51 14.41 -4.40 -1.23
N PHE A 52 13.09 -4.40 -1.15
CA PHE A 52 12.32 -3.37 -0.45
C PHE A 52 11.37 -4.05 0.52
N HIS A 53 11.07 -3.36 1.61
CA HIS A 53 10.33 -3.92 2.73
C HIS A 53 9.06 -3.11 2.99
N PRO A 54 7.93 -3.44 2.32
CA PRO A 54 6.67 -2.74 2.55
C PRO A 54 6.30 -2.60 4.03
N TYR A 55 6.60 -3.61 4.86
CA TYR A 55 6.32 -3.59 6.28
C TYR A 55 7.08 -2.48 7.04
N THR A 56 8.38 -2.31 6.76
CA THR A 56 9.20 -1.28 7.41
C THR A 56 8.97 0.08 6.78
N MET A 57 8.81 0.14 5.46
CA MET A 57 8.44 1.36 4.74
C MET A 57 7.13 1.94 5.25
N GLY A 58 6.13 1.08 5.50
CA GLY A 58 4.87 1.48 6.11
C GLY A 58 5.06 2.15 7.47
N ARG A 59 6.05 1.76 8.26
CA ARG A 59 6.31 2.28 9.61
C ARG A 59 7.38 3.37 9.69
N SER A 60 7.99 3.72 8.55
CA SER A 60 9.08 4.68 8.52
C SER A 60 8.57 6.08 8.81
N THR A 61 9.10 6.72 9.85
CA THR A 61 8.78 8.10 10.20
C THR A 61 9.31 9.10 9.16
N THR A 62 10.33 8.72 8.41
CA THR A 62 10.82 9.52 7.26
C THR A 62 9.81 9.55 6.11
N ILE A 63 9.02 8.48 5.94
CA ILE A 63 8.05 8.35 4.84
C ILE A 63 6.65 8.84 5.27
N TRP A 64 6.23 8.49 6.49
CA TRP A 64 4.86 8.68 6.97
C TRP A 64 4.73 9.71 8.10
N GLY A 65 5.84 10.33 8.53
CA GLY A 65 5.85 11.32 9.59
C GLY A 65 5.88 10.72 11.00
N PRO A 66 5.80 11.55 12.05
CA PRO A 66 6.00 11.12 13.44
C PRO A 66 4.94 10.12 13.93
N ASP A 67 3.75 10.11 13.33
CA ASP A 67 2.64 9.23 13.67
C ASP A 67 2.57 7.98 12.79
N ALA A 68 3.68 7.60 12.13
CA ALA A 68 3.78 6.43 11.25
C ALA A 68 3.33 5.11 11.89
N LEU A 69 3.46 4.96 13.21
CA LEU A 69 3.03 3.75 13.93
C LEU A 69 1.55 3.76 14.31
N ALA A 70 0.89 4.91 14.28
CA ALA A 70 -0.53 5.00 14.62
C ALA A 70 -1.39 4.45 13.47
N PHE A 71 -2.50 3.80 13.80
CA PHE A 71 -3.54 3.46 12.85
C PHE A 71 -4.46 4.67 12.68
N LYS A 72 -4.38 5.37 11.54
CA LYS A 72 -5.17 6.58 11.25
C LYS A 72 -5.66 6.54 9.80
N PRO A 73 -6.86 6.00 9.56
CA PRO A 73 -7.50 6.00 8.24
C PRO A 73 -7.58 7.40 7.61
N GLU A 74 -7.67 8.45 8.41
CA GLU A 74 -7.82 9.83 7.96
C GLU A 74 -6.64 10.32 7.09
N ARG A 75 -5.48 9.64 7.12
CA ARG A 75 -4.35 9.91 6.21
C ARG A 75 -4.72 9.71 4.73
N TRP A 76 -5.72 8.89 4.47
CA TRP A 76 -6.15 8.50 3.13
C TRP A 76 -7.33 9.32 2.63
N ILE A 77 -7.72 10.37 3.35
CA ILE A 77 -8.92 11.16 3.06
C ILE A 77 -8.54 12.64 2.98
N ASP A 78 -8.97 13.33 1.92
CA ASP A 78 -8.74 14.76 1.74
C ASP A 78 -9.76 15.62 2.53
N ALA A 79 -9.59 16.94 2.49
CA ALA A 79 -10.47 17.87 3.20
C ALA A 79 -11.94 17.81 2.73
N GLU A 80 -12.18 17.32 1.51
CA GLU A 80 -13.52 17.14 0.92
C GLU A 80 -14.09 15.74 1.19
N GLY A 81 -13.41 14.90 1.98
CA GLY A 81 -13.87 13.56 2.33
C GLY A 81 -13.62 12.50 1.25
N ARG A 82 -12.80 12.80 0.24
CA ARG A 82 -12.51 11.90 -0.88
C ARG A 82 -11.22 11.12 -0.61
N LEU A 83 -11.14 9.92 -1.18
CA LEU A 83 -9.96 9.08 -1.08
C LEU A 83 -8.76 9.70 -1.80
N ILE A 84 -7.66 9.81 -1.08
CA ILE A 84 -6.36 10.20 -1.61
C ILE A 84 -5.73 9.00 -2.31
N ARG A 85 -5.24 9.23 -3.54
CA ARG A 85 -4.44 8.24 -4.26
C ARG A 85 -2.97 8.42 -3.92
N GLU A 86 -2.47 7.59 -3.02
CA GLU A 86 -1.06 7.60 -2.64
C GLU A 86 -0.16 7.00 -3.75
N SER A 87 1.11 7.42 -3.78
CA SER A 87 2.09 6.88 -4.71
C SER A 87 2.32 5.37 -4.47
N PRO A 88 2.27 4.51 -5.51
CA PRO A 88 2.59 3.08 -5.39
C PRO A 88 4.01 2.79 -4.89
N THR A 89 4.94 3.74 -5.00
CA THR A 89 6.31 3.59 -4.48
C THR A 89 6.43 3.97 -3.00
N LYS A 90 5.55 4.85 -2.51
CA LYS A 90 5.43 5.22 -1.09
C LYS A 90 4.62 4.18 -0.31
N TRP A 91 3.57 3.65 -0.93
CA TRP A 91 2.73 2.58 -0.40
C TRP A 91 2.69 1.37 -1.35
N PRO A 92 3.72 0.49 -1.29
CA PRO A 92 3.88 -0.62 -2.24
C PRO A 92 3.07 -1.87 -1.86
N ALA A 93 1.90 -1.72 -1.22
CA ALA A 93 1.05 -2.85 -0.81
C ALA A 93 0.65 -3.76 -1.99
N PHE A 94 0.55 -3.19 -3.19
CA PHE A 94 0.24 -3.89 -4.43
C PHE A 94 1.40 -3.83 -5.45
N ASN A 95 2.64 -3.61 -5.01
CA ASN A 95 3.79 -3.28 -5.87
C ASN A 95 3.58 -2.01 -6.71
N ALA A 96 4.55 -1.73 -7.60
CA ALA A 96 4.52 -0.59 -8.52
C ALA A 96 5.07 -0.99 -9.90
N GLY A 97 4.84 -0.13 -10.89
CA GLY A 97 5.39 -0.27 -12.24
C GLY A 97 4.85 -1.48 -13.01
N PRO A 98 5.62 -2.04 -13.96
CA PRO A 98 5.17 -3.13 -14.84
C PRO A 98 4.79 -4.43 -14.12
N ARG A 99 5.14 -4.57 -12.83
CA ARG A 99 4.86 -5.74 -12.00
C ARG A 99 3.91 -5.41 -10.84
N VAL A 100 3.06 -4.39 -11.03
CA VAL A 100 1.94 -4.09 -10.14
C VAL A 100 1.00 -5.31 -10.05
N CYS A 101 0.39 -5.50 -8.88
CA CYS A 101 -0.51 -6.61 -8.63
C CYS A 101 -1.72 -6.56 -9.57
N LEU A 102 -1.86 -7.59 -10.41
CA LEU A 102 -3.00 -7.73 -11.32
C LEU A 102 -4.34 -7.80 -10.56
N GLY A 103 -4.32 -8.36 -9.34
CA GLY A 103 -5.50 -8.52 -8.48
C GLY A 103 -5.84 -7.29 -7.64
N GLN A 104 -5.14 -6.16 -7.76
CA GLN A 104 -5.34 -5.01 -6.88
C GLN A 104 -6.80 -4.55 -6.82
N GLN A 105 -7.45 -4.37 -7.96
CA GLN A 105 -8.84 -3.89 -8.00
C GLN A 105 -9.82 -4.89 -7.37
N MET A 106 -9.64 -6.19 -7.65
CA MET A 106 -10.47 -7.26 -7.10
C MET A 106 -10.28 -7.35 -5.58
N ALA A 107 -9.03 -7.39 -5.10
CA ALA A 107 -8.72 -7.50 -3.68
C ALA A 107 -9.25 -6.31 -2.87
N THR A 108 -9.11 -5.07 -3.39
CA THR A 108 -9.69 -3.89 -2.74
C THR A 108 -11.22 -3.98 -2.70
N MET A 109 -11.85 -4.41 -3.80
CA MET A 109 -13.31 -4.57 -3.86
C MET A 109 -13.81 -5.58 -2.82
N GLU A 110 -13.22 -6.78 -2.80
CA GLU A 110 -13.61 -7.85 -1.89
C GLU A 110 -13.34 -7.47 -0.44
N GLY A 111 -12.15 -6.96 -0.13
CA GLY A 111 -11.76 -6.57 1.21
C GLY A 111 -12.67 -5.49 1.80
N VAL A 112 -12.97 -4.44 1.05
CA VAL A 112 -13.87 -3.37 1.50
C VAL A 112 -15.30 -3.87 1.64
N ALA A 113 -15.78 -4.72 0.74
CA ALA A 113 -17.12 -5.30 0.85
C ALA A 113 -17.27 -6.16 2.10
N VAL A 114 -16.29 -7.03 2.38
CA VAL A 114 -16.29 -7.89 3.57
C VAL A 114 -16.25 -7.04 4.84
N LEU A 115 -15.36 -6.03 4.92
CA LEU A 115 -15.29 -5.11 6.06
C LEU A 115 -16.63 -4.41 6.31
N ALA A 116 -17.25 -3.86 5.26
CA ALA A 116 -18.54 -3.16 5.37
C ALA A 116 -19.65 -4.09 5.89
N VAL A 117 -19.74 -5.32 5.37
CA VAL A 117 -20.77 -6.29 5.76
C VAL A 117 -20.57 -6.76 7.20
N ILE A 118 -19.33 -7.02 7.63
CA ILE A 118 -19.05 -7.47 9.00
C ILE A 118 -19.42 -6.38 10.00
N ILE A 119 -18.95 -5.15 9.79
CA ILE A 119 -19.19 -4.02 10.69
C ILE A 119 -20.69 -3.67 10.76
N GLN A 120 -21.43 -3.82 9.66
CA GLN A 120 -22.87 -3.54 9.66
C GLN A 120 -23.67 -4.58 10.46
N ARG A 121 -23.20 -5.83 10.53
CA ARG A 121 -23.96 -6.95 11.10
C ARG A 121 -23.60 -7.28 12.54
N TYR A 122 -22.40 -6.96 12.98
CA TYR A 122 -21.87 -7.42 14.26
C TYR A 122 -21.21 -6.26 15.04
N THR A 123 -21.35 -6.28 16.36
CA THR A 123 -20.72 -5.36 17.32
C THR A 123 -20.22 -6.14 18.52
#